data_AF-A0A8X6IS54-F1
#
_entry.id   AF-A0A8X6IS54-F1
#
_cell.length_a   1.000
_cell.length_b   1.000
_cell.length_c   1.000
_cell.angle_alpha   90.00
_cell.angle_beta   90.00
_cell.angle_gamma   90.00
#
_symmetry.space_group_name_H-M   'P 1'
#
loop_
_entity.id
_entity.type
_entity.pdbx_description
1 polymer ?
#
loop_
_entity_poly.entity_id
_entity_poly.type
_entity_poly.pdbx_seq_one_letter_code
_entity_poly.pdbx_strand_id
1 'polypeptide(L)'
;MLKHLEKGDERKQDPSLVLKRVSDTRWYARADATKALANGYNSFQKALQSIAGDETQTSQAIHEAKCLLNDLAKKENAVMAVFWAAILDRINGVRKSLQKKTIELRTAVDLLKSLLDFLISQRELFDDYETKANVKTNTQYSDENQRVRKRKRHHDDGPAKEVLRGKEKLKVDTYLPVLDMLCTELSRRLEAYREINDLFGFLTDFSTKSDAEIRQACTKFKEHYFEDIEPEFIDEMVQYKYFILQLEDDGKKIVPAEESYKLIIGNQAQSTFPNANI
;
A
#
# COMPACT_ATOMS: atom_id res chain seq x y z
N MET A 1 -10.59 39.68 29.21
CA MET A 1 -9.37 38.93 29.57
C MET A 1 -9.77 37.73 30.42
N LEU A 2 -9.31 36.54 30.05
CA LEU A 2 -9.34 35.28 30.80
C LEU A 2 -10.70 34.63 31.10
N LYS A 3 -11.33 34.08 30.05
CA LYS A 3 -12.03 32.79 30.10
C LYS A 3 -11.97 32.17 28.70
N HIS A 4 -10.94 31.37 28.41
CA HIS A 4 -10.89 30.30 27.37
C HIS A 4 -9.51 29.60 27.37
N LEU A 5 -8.98 29.30 28.55
CA LEU A 5 -7.96 28.27 28.73
C LEU A 5 -8.66 27.10 29.40
N GLU A 6 -8.87 26.03 28.62
CA GLU A 6 -9.23 24.65 28.99
C GLU A 6 -10.22 24.10 27.97
N LYS A 7 -9.69 23.66 26.84
CA LYS A 7 -10.29 22.58 26.05
C LYS A 7 -9.19 21.87 25.26
N GLY A 8 -8.73 20.77 25.86
CA GLY A 8 -8.31 19.54 25.20
C GLY A 8 -7.17 19.63 24.19
N ASP A 9 -5.92 19.66 24.68
CA ASP A 9 -4.84 18.97 23.96
C ASP A 9 -5.04 17.45 24.17
N GLU A 10 -6.07 16.89 23.54
CA GLU A 10 -6.18 15.44 23.37
C GLU A 10 -5.17 15.03 22.29
N ARG A 11 -3.89 15.01 22.67
CA ARG A 11 -2.94 14.10 22.04
C ARG A 11 -3.48 12.71 22.31
N LYS A 12 -4.19 12.13 21.33
CA LYS A 12 -4.45 10.69 21.27
C LYS A 12 -3.10 10.02 21.51
N GLN A 13 -2.91 9.50 22.72
CA GLN A 13 -1.80 8.61 23.03
C GLN A 13 -1.90 7.48 22.02
N ASP A 14 -0.94 7.42 21.10
CA ASP A 14 -0.77 6.30 20.21
C ASP A 14 -0.68 5.07 21.13
N PRO A 15 -1.63 4.10 21.05
CA PRO A 15 -1.63 2.96 21.94
C PRO A 15 -0.25 2.35 21.88
N SER A 16 0.40 2.18 23.04
CA SER A 16 1.77 1.66 23.15
C SER A 16 1.98 0.60 22.08
N LEU A 17 2.92 0.81 21.16
CA LEU A 17 3.16 -0.11 20.04
C LEU A 17 3.64 -1.45 20.59
N VAL A 18 2.69 -2.32 20.92
CA VAL A 18 2.94 -3.67 21.44
C VAL A 18 3.06 -4.62 20.25
N LEU A 19 4.08 -5.48 20.28
CA LEU A 19 4.22 -6.55 19.32
C LEU A 19 3.01 -7.50 19.45
N LYS A 20 2.16 -7.53 18.43
CA LYS A 20 1.02 -8.44 18.38
C LYS A 20 1.36 -9.65 17.52
N ARG A 21 0.78 -10.79 17.87
CA ARG A 21 0.89 -12.00 17.05
C ARG A 21 0.41 -11.69 15.63
N VAL A 22 1.21 -12.09 14.66
CA VAL A 22 0.81 -11.99 13.25
C VAL A 22 -0.42 -12.87 13.05
N SER A 23 -1.43 -12.31 12.38
CA SER A 23 -2.63 -13.03 12.00
C SER A 23 -2.58 -13.28 10.51
N ASP A 24 -2.75 -14.55 10.11
CA ASP A 24 -2.74 -14.94 8.69
C ASP A 24 -3.92 -14.34 7.93
N THR A 25 -5.05 -14.15 8.62
CA THR A 25 -6.28 -13.56 8.08
C THR A 25 -6.29 -12.03 8.07
N ARG A 26 -5.41 -11.37 8.83
CA ARG A 26 -5.36 -9.90 8.94
C ARG A 26 -4.03 -9.35 8.47
N TRP A 27 -3.92 -9.14 7.17
CA TRP A 27 -2.77 -8.46 6.53
C TRP A 27 -2.30 -7.18 7.26
N TYR A 28 -3.20 -6.43 7.90
CA TYR A 28 -2.85 -5.20 8.63
C TYR A 28 -1.99 -5.46 9.87
N ALA A 29 -2.16 -6.62 10.52
CA ALA A 29 -1.37 -7.00 11.69
C ALA A 29 0.13 -7.03 11.38
N ARG A 30 0.52 -7.29 10.12
CA ARG A 30 1.93 -7.24 9.69
C ARG A 30 2.46 -5.81 9.70
N ALA A 31 1.70 -4.82 9.25
CA ALA A 31 2.11 -3.42 9.26
C ALA A 31 2.28 -2.89 10.70
N ASP A 32 1.35 -3.21 11.60
CA ASP A 32 1.46 -2.83 13.00
C ASP A 32 2.65 -3.53 13.69
N ALA A 33 2.85 -4.82 13.42
CA ALA A 33 3.94 -5.59 14.02
C ALA A 33 5.33 -5.11 13.56
N THR A 34 5.52 -4.84 12.26
CA THR A 34 6.81 -4.33 11.76
C THR A 34 7.08 -2.92 12.25
N LYS A 35 6.06 -2.07 12.31
CA LYS A 35 6.16 -0.71 12.88
C LYS A 35 6.52 -0.76 14.37
N ALA A 36 5.87 -1.64 15.14
CA ALA A 36 6.21 -1.86 16.54
C ALA A 36 7.64 -2.37 16.71
N LEU A 37 8.06 -3.37 15.94
CA LEU A 37 9.42 -3.90 15.97
C LEU A 37 10.46 -2.83 15.63
N ALA A 38 10.25 -2.07 14.55
CA ALA A 38 11.17 -1.02 14.16
C ALA A 38 11.27 0.08 15.22
N ASN A 39 10.15 0.56 15.75
CA ASN A 39 10.15 1.64 16.74
C ASN A 39 10.67 1.19 18.11
N GLY A 40 10.34 -0.04 18.52
CA GLY A 40 10.70 -0.63 19.79
C GLY A 40 12.00 -1.44 19.79
N TYR A 41 12.79 -1.42 18.71
CA TYR A 41 13.89 -2.36 18.47
C TYR A 41 14.85 -2.52 19.67
N ASN A 42 15.36 -1.40 20.20
CA ASN A 42 16.29 -1.41 21.34
C ASN A 42 15.59 -1.85 22.64
N SER A 43 14.30 -1.54 22.80
CA SER A 43 13.51 -1.99 23.94
C SER A 43 13.31 -3.52 23.90
N PHE A 44 13.07 -4.09 22.72
CA PHE A 44 13.00 -5.54 22.53
C PHE A 44 14.33 -6.21 22.83
N GLN A 45 15.45 -5.66 22.35
CA GLN A 45 16.78 -6.18 22.68
C GLN A 45 17.03 -6.19 24.19
N LYS A 46 16.73 -5.09 24.89
CA LYS A 46 16.87 -5.01 26.36
C LYS A 46 15.99 -6.03 27.08
N ALA A 47 14.74 -6.17 26.66
CA ALA A 47 13.82 -7.15 27.26
C ALA A 47 14.31 -8.59 27.06
N LEU A 48 14.75 -8.94 25.84
CA LEU A 48 15.30 -10.26 25.53
C LEU A 48 16.61 -10.51 26.29
N GLN A 49 17.46 -9.51 26.46
CA GLN A 49 18.68 -9.61 27.26
C GLN A 49 18.37 -9.88 28.73
N SER A 50 17.32 -9.25 29.28
CA SER A 50 16.84 -9.51 30.64
C SER A 50 16.37 -10.96 30.81
N ILE A 51 15.57 -11.47 29.86
CA ILE A 51 15.08 -12.86 29.90
C ILE A 51 16.24 -13.85 29.73
N ALA A 52 17.18 -13.56 28.83
CA ALA A 52 18.33 -14.41 28.56
C ALA A 52 19.32 -14.53 29.74
N GLY A 53 19.32 -13.55 30.66
CA GLY A 53 20.16 -13.51 31.86
C GLY A 53 19.44 -13.91 33.15
N ASP A 54 18.14 -14.20 33.09
CA ASP A 54 17.34 -14.57 34.25
C ASP A 54 17.32 -16.09 34.42
N GLU A 55 18.13 -16.60 35.35
CA GLU A 55 18.25 -18.03 35.67
C GLU A 55 16.96 -18.63 36.25
N THR A 56 15.98 -17.80 36.65
CA THR A 56 14.67 -18.27 37.12
C THR A 56 13.72 -18.65 36.00
N GLN A 57 14.01 -18.25 34.75
CA GLN A 57 13.23 -18.62 33.58
C GLN A 57 13.47 -20.08 33.17
N THR A 58 12.54 -20.63 32.39
CA THR A 58 12.74 -21.98 31.82
C THR A 58 13.93 -21.98 30.87
N SER A 59 14.67 -23.09 30.81
CA SER A 59 15.82 -23.22 29.89
C SER A 59 15.43 -22.98 28.43
N GLN A 60 14.20 -23.34 28.06
CA GLN A 60 13.63 -23.04 26.75
C GLN A 60 13.48 -21.52 26.52
N ALA A 61 12.85 -20.80 27.45
CA ALA A 61 12.67 -19.35 27.33
C ALA A 61 14.00 -18.59 27.25
N ILE A 62 14.99 -19.01 28.07
CA ILE A 62 16.35 -18.45 28.03
C ILE A 62 16.98 -18.68 26.65
N HIS A 63 16.87 -19.90 26.11
CA HIS A 63 17.44 -20.25 24.82
C HIS A 63 16.79 -19.46 23.68
N GLU A 64 15.45 -19.41 23.64
CA GLU A 64 14.69 -18.65 22.64
C GLU A 64 15.03 -17.16 22.70
N ALA A 65 15.14 -16.58 23.90
CA ALA A 65 15.53 -15.19 24.07
C ALA A 65 16.94 -14.91 23.52
N LYS A 66 17.91 -15.81 23.75
CA LYS A 66 19.27 -15.70 23.19
C LYS A 66 19.26 -15.79 21.67
N CYS A 67 18.50 -16.71 21.09
CA CYS A 67 18.36 -16.84 19.64
C CYS A 67 17.78 -15.57 19.01
N LEU A 68 16.67 -15.05 19.55
CA LEU A 68 16.05 -13.83 19.07
C LEU A 68 16.97 -12.61 19.24
N LEU A 69 17.70 -12.52 20.35
CA LEU A 69 18.67 -11.44 20.56
C LEU A 69 19.79 -11.49 19.52
N ASN A 70 20.31 -12.68 19.20
CA ASN A 70 21.30 -12.86 18.14
C ASN A 70 20.74 -12.46 16.77
N ASP A 71 19.48 -12.77 16.49
CA ASP A 71 18.83 -12.32 15.26
C ASP A 71 18.65 -10.81 15.23
N LEU A 72 18.19 -10.17 16.30
CA LEU A 72 18.07 -8.71 16.35
C LEU A 72 19.42 -8.00 16.34
N ALA A 73 20.50 -8.67 16.73
CA ALA A 73 21.84 -8.14 16.64
C ALA A 73 22.35 -8.08 15.19
N LYS A 74 21.82 -8.89 14.26
CA LYS A 74 22.25 -8.89 12.85
C LYS A 74 21.88 -7.58 12.16
N LYS A 75 22.84 -7.03 11.42
CA LYS A 75 22.65 -5.77 10.68
C LYS A 75 21.52 -5.88 9.67
N GLU A 76 21.46 -7.01 8.98
CA GLU A 76 20.46 -7.35 7.98
C GLU A 76 19.04 -7.22 8.54
N ASN A 77 18.81 -7.76 9.74
CA ASN A 77 17.51 -7.74 10.37
C ASN A 77 17.09 -6.34 10.80
N ALA A 78 18.03 -5.51 11.25
CA ALA A 78 17.75 -4.12 11.58
C ALA A 78 17.38 -3.30 10.33
N VAL A 79 18.11 -3.49 9.22
CA VAL A 79 17.79 -2.85 7.92
C VAL A 79 16.41 -3.29 7.44
N MET A 80 16.15 -4.60 7.43
CA MET A 80 14.86 -5.14 6.98
C MET A 80 13.69 -4.71 7.87
N ALA A 81 13.90 -4.56 9.19
CA ALA A 81 12.86 -4.07 10.09
C ALA A 81 12.46 -2.62 9.77
N VAL A 82 13.42 -1.73 9.54
CA VAL A 82 13.14 -0.33 9.15
C VAL A 82 12.46 -0.27 7.79
N PHE A 83 12.99 -1.01 6.81
CA PHE A 83 12.44 -1.08 5.46
C PHE A 83 10.99 -1.54 5.48
N TRP A 84 10.70 -2.69 6.09
CA TRP A 84 9.33 -3.23 6.12
C TRP A 84 8.36 -2.36 6.92
N ALA A 85 8.82 -1.68 7.97
CA ALA A 85 7.98 -0.71 8.68
C ALA A 85 7.55 0.44 7.77
N ALA A 86 8.47 0.98 6.96
CA ALA A 86 8.15 2.06 6.03
C ALA A 86 7.22 1.60 4.89
N ILE A 87 7.55 0.48 4.25
CA ILE A 87 6.78 -0.02 3.09
C ILE A 87 5.37 -0.44 3.50
N LEU A 88 5.22 -1.22 4.57
CA LEU A 88 3.92 -1.75 4.97
C LEU A 88 2.99 -0.66 5.52
N ASP A 89 3.53 0.39 6.15
CA ASP A 89 2.73 1.54 6.59
C ASP A 89 2.05 2.24 5.40
N ARG A 90 2.80 2.48 4.31
CA ARG A 90 2.27 3.11 3.09
C ARG A 90 1.27 2.21 2.35
N ILE A 91 1.60 0.93 2.16
CA ILE A 91 0.68 -0.05 1.56
C ILE A 91 -0.63 -0.11 2.35
N ASN A 92 -0.54 -0.12 3.67
CA ASN A 92 -1.71 -0.19 4.53
C ASN A 92 -2.57 1.08 4.50
N GLY A 93 -1.94 2.26 4.38
CA GLY A 93 -2.66 3.52 4.17
C GLY A 93 -3.54 3.51 2.92
N VAL A 94 -2.99 3.03 1.80
CA VAL A 94 -3.76 2.86 0.55
C VAL A 94 -4.85 1.81 0.71
N ARG A 95 -4.53 0.64 1.30
CA ARG A 95 -5.55 -0.40 1.57
C ARG A 95 -6.74 0.15 2.36
N LYS A 96 -6.50 0.88 3.45
CA LYS A 96 -7.57 1.47 4.27
C LYS A 96 -8.46 2.40 3.45
N SER A 97 -7.86 3.15 2.53
CA SER A 97 -8.60 4.03 1.62
C SER A 97 -9.43 3.24 0.61
N LEU A 98 -8.85 2.21 -0.01
CA LEU A 98 -9.54 1.31 -0.94
C LEU A 98 -10.72 0.54 -0.32
N GLN A 99 -10.74 0.38 1.00
CA GLN A 99 -11.81 -0.31 1.72
C GLN A 99 -12.96 0.63 2.15
N LYS A 100 -12.86 1.94 1.87
CA LYS A 100 -13.95 2.87 2.15
C LYS A 100 -15.10 2.61 1.16
N LYS A 101 -16.33 2.54 1.66
CA LYS A 101 -17.53 2.34 0.82
C LYS A 101 -17.74 3.48 -0.19
N THR A 102 -17.27 4.68 0.16
CA THR A 102 -17.45 5.90 -0.63
C THR A 102 -16.28 6.17 -1.57
N ILE A 103 -15.39 5.20 -1.82
CA ILE A 103 -14.24 5.44 -2.69
C ILE A 103 -14.68 5.42 -4.15
N GLU A 104 -14.36 6.48 -4.86
CA GLU A 104 -14.52 6.54 -6.31
C GLU A 104 -13.43 5.73 -7.01
N LEU A 105 -13.81 5.09 -8.11
CA LEU A 105 -12.91 4.23 -8.87
C LEU A 105 -11.68 4.98 -9.39
N ARG A 106 -11.86 6.22 -9.85
CA ARG A 106 -10.75 7.07 -10.30
C ARG A 106 -9.75 7.33 -9.17
N THR A 107 -10.26 7.69 -7.99
CA THR A 107 -9.43 7.90 -6.80
C THR A 107 -8.68 6.62 -6.42
N ALA A 108 -9.30 5.45 -6.54
CA ALA A 108 -8.62 4.17 -6.30
C ALA A 108 -7.45 3.92 -7.25
N VAL A 109 -7.61 4.21 -8.55
CA VAL A 109 -6.54 4.15 -9.56
C VAL A 109 -5.39 5.08 -9.20
N ASP A 110 -5.69 6.34 -8.86
CA ASP A 110 -4.68 7.35 -8.54
C ASP A 110 -3.91 7.00 -7.23
N LEU A 111 -4.59 6.42 -6.24
CA LEU A 111 -3.96 5.92 -5.02
C LEU A 111 -3.02 4.74 -5.29
N LEU A 112 -3.42 3.78 -6.13
CA LEU A 112 -2.57 2.65 -6.50
C LEU A 112 -1.35 3.11 -7.31
N LYS A 113 -1.55 4.05 -8.25
CA LYS A 113 -0.46 4.64 -9.04
C LYS A 113 0.53 5.39 -8.16
N SER A 114 0.06 6.25 -7.25
CA SER A 114 0.96 6.99 -6.35
C SER A 114 1.73 6.06 -5.40
N LEU A 115 1.14 4.93 -4.98
CA LEU A 115 1.86 3.91 -4.21
C LEU A 115 2.94 3.21 -5.04
N LEU A 116 2.66 2.91 -6.31
CA LEU A 116 3.64 2.33 -7.23
C LEU A 116 4.83 3.26 -7.44
N ASP A 117 4.56 4.54 -7.72
CA ASP A 117 5.60 5.56 -7.90
C ASP A 117 6.45 5.70 -6.61
N PHE A 118 5.80 5.67 -5.44
CA PHE A 118 6.48 5.64 -4.15
C PHE A 118 7.40 4.42 -4.00
N LEU A 119 6.95 3.21 -4.35
CA LEU A 119 7.76 2.00 -4.25
C LEU A 119 8.97 2.03 -5.18
N ILE A 120 8.79 2.51 -6.42
CA ILE A 120 9.88 2.69 -7.39
C ILE A 120 10.93 3.65 -6.82
N SER A 121 10.50 4.75 -6.20
CA SER A 121 11.42 5.72 -5.61
C SER A 121 12.23 5.14 -4.44
N GLN A 122 11.81 4.02 -3.83
CA GLN A 122 12.57 3.41 -2.75
C GLN A 122 13.84 2.72 -3.25
N ARG A 123 13.95 2.33 -4.52
CA ARG A 123 15.12 1.56 -5.01
C ARG A 123 16.47 2.23 -4.71
N GLU A 124 16.50 3.57 -4.71
CA GLU A 124 17.70 4.37 -4.46
C GLU A 124 17.95 4.67 -2.97
N LEU A 125 17.03 4.31 -2.07
CA LEU A 125 17.06 4.72 -0.66
C LEU A 125 17.62 3.65 0.29
N PHE A 126 18.34 2.66 -0.23
CA PHE A 126 18.94 1.61 0.62
C PHE A 126 19.83 2.21 1.72
N ASP A 127 20.66 3.19 1.38
CA ASP A 127 21.60 3.82 2.30
C ASP A 127 20.90 4.58 3.44
N ASP A 128 19.72 5.14 3.16
CA ASP A 128 18.89 5.78 4.17
C ASP A 128 18.31 4.75 5.16
N TYR A 129 17.89 3.59 4.65
CA TYR A 129 17.43 2.48 5.49
C TYR A 129 18.56 1.92 6.36
N GLU A 130 19.76 1.78 5.80
CA GLU A 130 20.96 1.39 6.52
C GLU A 130 21.33 2.39 7.62
N THR A 131 21.28 3.68 7.32
CA THR A 131 21.54 4.75 8.28
C THR A 131 20.55 4.72 9.46
N LYS A 132 19.26 4.55 9.17
CA LYS A 132 18.22 4.38 10.21
C LYS A 132 18.44 3.11 11.03
N ALA A 133 18.98 2.05 10.43
CA ALA A 133 19.31 0.81 11.13
C ALA A 133 20.59 0.91 11.99
N ASN A 134 21.55 1.80 11.66
CA ASN A 134 22.74 2.07 12.49
C ASN A 134 22.36 2.56 13.90
N VAL A 135 21.25 3.28 14.04
CA VAL A 135 20.75 3.72 15.36
C VAL A 135 20.22 2.55 16.22
N LYS A 136 19.92 1.40 15.59
CA LYS A 136 19.36 0.20 16.23
C LYS A 136 20.39 -0.86 16.55
N THR A 137 21.42 -0.98 15.71
CA THR A 137 22.54 -1.90 15.93
C THR A 137 23.81 -1.37 15.27
N ASN A 138 24.93 -1.54 15.98
CA ASN A 138 26.28 -1.14 15.55
C ASN A 138 27.09 -2.33 14.97
N THR A 139 26.45 -3.46 14.71
CA THR A 139 27.11 -4.64 14.16
C THR A 139 27.43 -4.48 12.68
N GLN A 140 28.45 -5.19 12.20
CA GLN A 140 28.70 -5.39 10.78
C GLN A 140 27.74 -6.43 10.19
N TYR A 141 27.71 -6.51 8.86
CA TYR A 141 26.95 -7.56 8.20
C TYR A 141 27.54 -8.94 8.50
N SER A 142 26.67 -9.93 8.63
CA SER A 142 27.01 -11.26 9.14
C SER A 142 28.00 -12.04 8.24
N ASP A 143 28.01 -11.76 6.94
CA ASP A 143 28.88 -12.42 5.97
C ASP A 143 30.08 -11.58 5.49
N GLU A 144 30.22 -10.37 6.01
CA GLU A 144 31.31 -9.45 5.69
C GLU A 144 32.68 -10.08 6.02
N ASN A 145 32.74 -10.77 7.16
CA ASN A 145 33.96 -11.42 7.66
C ASN A 145 34.01 -12.95 7.46
N GLN A 146 33.07 -13.56 6.70
CA GLN A 146 33.07 -15.01 6.50
C GLN A 146 34.14 -15.49 5.51
N ARG A 147 34.82 -16.61 5.79
CA ARG A 147 35.85 -17.15 4.87
C ARG A 147 35.25 -17.60 3.53
N VAL A 148 35.76 -17.10 2.40
CA VAL A 148 35.36 -17.58 1.06
C VAL A 148 35.96 -18.97 0.81
N ARG A 149 35.13 -19.99 0.60
CA ARG A 149 35.59 -21.27 0.07
C ARG A 149 35.83 -21.12 -1.44
N LYS A 150 37.08 -20.90 -1.84
CA LYS A 150 37.46 -20.88 -3.27
C LYS A 150 37.41 -22.32 -3.81
N ARG A 151 36.59 -22.56 -4.84
CA ARG A 151 36.61 -23.83 -5.59
C ARG A 151 37.92 -23.90 -6.39
N LYS A 152 38.54 -25.09 -6.49
CA LYS A 152 39.63 -25.33 -7.45
C LYS A 152 39.10 -25.05 -8.85
N ARG A 153 39.88 -24.31 -9.65
CA ARG A 153 39.52 -23.95 -11.03
C ARG A 153 40.46 -24.59 -12.03
N HIS A 154 39.94 -24.89 -13.21
CA HIS A 154 40.69 -25.33 -14.37
C HIS A 154 40.95 -24.15 -15.33
N HIS A 155 41.89 -24.31 -16.27
CA HIS A 155 42.29 -23.27 -17.21
C HIS A 155 41.14 -22.75 -18.09
N ASP A 156 40.14 -23.59 -18.35
CA ASP A 156 38.95 -23.25 -19.14
C ASP A 156 37.78 -22.69 -18.31
N ASP A 157 37.92 -22.60 -16.98
CA ASP A 157 36.91 -21.92 -16.17
C ASP A 157 36.97 -20.41 -16.45
N GLY A 158 35.86 -19.85 -16.93
CA GLY A 158 35.71 -18.41 -17.17
C GLY A 158 35.96 -17.53 -15.92
N PRO A 159 35.85 -16.20 -16.05
CA PRO A 159 36.13 -15.27 -14.96
C PRO A 159 35.32 -15.61 -13.70
N ALA A 160 35.89 -15.29 -12.53
CA ALA A 160 35.23 -15.51 -11.26
C ALA A 160 33.89 -14.80 -11.20
N LYS A 161 32.81 -15.52 -10.85
CA LYS A 161 31.63 -14.85 -10.31
C LYS A 161 32.07 -14.04 -9.09
N GLU A 162 31.83 -12.73 -9.13
CA GLU A 162 31.95 -11.89 -7.96
C GLU A 162 30.98 -12.39 -6.89
N VAL A 163 31.50 -12.58 -5.68
CA VAL A 163 30.69 -12.98 -4.53
C VAL A 163 30.30 -11.70 -3.80
N LEU A 164 29.05 -11.28 -3.96
CA LEU A 164 28.50 -10.16 -3.20
C LEU A 164 28.52 -10.46 -1.70
N ARG A 165 28.78 -9.44 -0.89
CA ARG A 165 28.90 -9.54 0.57
C ARG A 165 28.34 -8.32 1.26
N GLY A 166 27.98 -8.51 2.53
CA GLY A 166 27.51 -7.47 3.42
C GLY A 166 26.41 -6.62 2.81
N LYS A 167 26.65 -5.31 2.80
CA LYS A 167 25.75 -4.31 2.21
C LYS A 167 25.30 -4.67 0.79
N GLU A 168 26.24 -4.91 -0.12
CA GLU A 168 25.93 -5.17 -1.53
C GLU A 168 25.10 -6.44 -1.70
N LYS A 169 25.38 -7.47 -0.91
CA LYS A 169 24.59 -8.69 -0.93
C LYS A 169 23.17 -8.46 -0.46
N LEU A 170 22.98 -7.83 0.69
CA LEU A 170 21.62 -7.56 1.18
C LEU A 170 20.84 -6.68 0.18
N LYS A 171 21.52 -5.69 -0.41
CA LYS A 171 20.93 -4.79 -1.40
C LYS A 171 20.49 -5.55 -2.66
N VAL A 172 21.40 -6.32 -3.27
CA VAL A 172 21.17 -6.98 -4.56
C VAL A 172 20.35 -8.26 -4.44
N ASP A 173 20.59 -9.09 -3.41
CA ASP A 173 19.95 -10.41 -3.30
C ASP A 173 18.59 -10.34 -2.57
N THR A 174 18.31 -9.28 -1.82
CA THR A 174 17.09 -9.19 -1.00
C THR A 174 16.31 -7.89 -1.24
N TYR A 175 16.92 -6.73 -0.99
CA TYR A 175 16.21 -5.46 -1.01
C TYR A 175 15.60 -5.13 -2.38
N LEU A 176 16.43 -5.16 -3.45
CA LEU A 176 15.98 -4.87 -4.80
C LEU A 176 14.97 -5.92 -5.31
N PRO A 177 15.22 -7.24 -5.16
CA PRO A 177 14.23 -8.26 -5.56
C PRO A 177 12.88 -8.12 -4.87
N VAL A 178 12.85 -7.74 -3.58
CA VAL A 178 11.60 -7.51 -2.85
C VAL A 178 10.85 -6.31 -3.43
N LEU A 179 11.53 -5.19 -3.69
CA LEU A 179 10.92 -4.02 -4.31
C LEU A 179 10.42 -4.32 -5.72
N ASP A 180 11.22 -5.01 -6.54
CA ASP A 180 10.86 -5.37 -7.91
C ASP A 180 9.61 -6.26 -7.93
N MET A 181 9.51 -7.23 -7.01
CA MET A 181 8.31 -8.06 -6.86
C MET A 181 7.09 -7.24 -6.43
N LEU A 182 7.23 -6.35 -5.45
CA LEU A 182 6.14 -5.49 -4.99
C LEU A 182 5.65 -4.55 -6.12
N CYS A 183 6.57 -3.96 -6.87
CA CYS A 183 6.25 -3.12 -8.02
C CYS A 183 5.52 -3.92 -9.10
N THR A 184 5.98 -5.13 -9.41
CA THR A 184 5.36 -6.01 -10.42
C THR A 184 3.92 -6.36 -10.04
N GLU A 185 3.71 -6.83 -8.81
CA GLU A 185 2.37 -7.21 -8.32
C GLU A 185 1.43 -6.00 -8.20
N LEU A 186 1.94 -4.86 -7.75
CA LEU A 186 1.13 -3.65 -7.65
C LEU A 186 0.77 -3.09 -9.02
N SER A 187 1.69 -3.18 -10.00
CA SER A 187 1.44 -2.78 -11.39
C SER A 187 0.33 -3.65 -12.00
N ARG A 188 0.41 -4.98 -11.83
CA ARG A 188 -0.64 -5.90 -12.27
C ARG A 188 -2.00 -5.55 -11.68
N ARG A 189 -2.05 -5.23 -10.39
CA ARG A 189 -3.28 -4.80 -9.72
C ARG A 189 -3.79 -3.44 -10.22
N LEU A 190 -2.88 -2.50 -10.46
CA LEU A 190 -3.21 -1.18 -10.98
C LEU A 190 -3.85 -1.28 -12.37
N GLU A 191 -3.32 -2.11 -13.26
CA GLU A 191 -3.90 -2.30 -14.60
C GLU A 191 -5.32 -2.87 -14.54
N ALA A 192 -5.59 -3.85 -13.67
CA ALA A 192 -6.95 -4.34 -13.46
C ALA A 192 -7.92 -3.23 -13.01
N TYR A 193 -7.49 -2.31 -12.14
CA TYR A 193 -8.31 -1.16 -11.74
C TYR A 193 -8.47 -0.14 -12.88
N ARG A 194 -7.44 0.03 -13.72
CA ARG A 194 -7.52 0.90 -14.89
C ARG A 194 -8.50 0.38 -15.93
N GLU A 195 -8.50 -0.91 -16.21
CA GLU A 195 -9.46 -1.53 -17.14
C GLU A 195 -10.91 -1.29 -16.67
N ILE A 196 -11.19 -1.52 -15.38
CA ILE A 196 -12.52 -1.23 -14.83
C ILE A 196 -12.82 0.27 -14.90
N ASN A 197 -11.85 1.13 -14.58
CA ASN A 197 -12.06 2.60 -14.64
C ASN A 197 -12.26 3.09 -16.08
N ASP A 198 -11.65 2.44 -17.05
CA ASP A 198 -11.76 2.77 -18.46
C ASP A 198 -13.13 2.35 -19.03
N LEU A 199 -13.74 1.29 -18.50
CA LEU A 199 -15.11 0.88 -18.83
C LEU A 199 -16.19 1.68 -18.08
N PHE A 200 -16.02 1.87 -16.77
CA PHE A 200 -17.08 2.40 -15.89
C PHE A 200 -16.81 3.82 -15.37
N GLY A 201 -15.59 4.32 -15.49
CA GLY A 201 -15.19 5.59 -14.85
C GLY A 201 -16.01 6.78 -15.32
N PHE A 202 -16.51 6.75 -16.56
CA PHE A 202 -17.36 7.81 -17.11
C PHE A 202 -18.63 8.04 -16.27
N LEU A 203 -19.16 7.01 -15.59
CA LEU A 203 -20.34 7.13 -14.72
C LEU A 203 -20.11 8.05 -13.53
N THR A 204 -18.85 8.32 -13.16
CA THR A 204 -18.50 9.19 -12.04
C THR A 204 -18.25 10.64 -12.44
N ASP A 205 -17.90 10.90 -13.70
CA ASP A 205 -17.51 12.25 -14.16
C ASP A 205 -18.23 12.68 -15.46
N PHE A 206 -19.28 11.98 -15.91
CA PHE A 206 -20.03 12.29 -17.13
C PHE A 206 -20.56 13.72 -17.15
N SER A 207 -20.96 14.30 -16.01
CA SER A 207 -21.44 15.69 -15.94
C SER A 207 -20.38 16.71 -16.39
N THR A 208 -19.09 16.36 -16.25
CA THR A 208 -17.95 17.21 -16.62
C THR A 208 -17.41 16.95 -18.03
N LYS A 209 -17.85 15.87 -18.69
CA LYS A 209 -17.38 15.47 -20.03
C LYS A 209 -18.18 16.17 -21.13
N SER A 210 -17.54 16.35 -22.29
CA SER A 210 -18.25 16.74 -23.52
C SER A 210 -19.18 15.62 -24.01
N ASP A 211 -20.18 15.98 -24.80
CA ASP A 211 -21.13 14.99 -25.34
C ASP A 211 -20.43 13.96 -26.23
N ALA A 212 -19.39 14.36 -26.95
CA ALA A 212 -18.58 13.45 -27.76
C ALA A 212 -17.86 12.41 -26.89
N GLU A 213 -17.27 12.84 -25.76
CA GLU A 213 -16.60 11.94 -24.82
C GLU A 213 -17.58 10.98 -24.13
N ILE A 214 -18.77 11.46 -23.75
CA ILE A 214 -19.83 10.61 -23.18
C ILE A 214 -20.27 9.55 -24.19
N ARG A 215 -20.53 9.96 -25.45
CA ARG A 215 -20.93 9.04 -26.52
C ARG A 215 -19.87 7.98 -26.78
N GLN A 216 -18.59 8.37 -26.82
CA GLN A 216 -17.49 7.43 -26.97
C GLN A 216 -17.42 6.43 -25.81
N ALA A 217 -17.52 6.90 -24.56
CA ALA A 217 -17.49 6.04 -23.38
C ALA A 217 -18.69 5.09 -23.33
N CYS A 218 -19.90 5.58 -23.60
CA CYS A 218 -21.12 4.76 -23.63
C CYS A 218 -21.08 3.74 -24.77
N THR A 219 -20.52 4.10 -25.93
CA THR A 219 -20.35 3.17 -27.06
C THR A 219 -19.44 2.01 -26.65
N LYS A 220 -18.28 2.31 -26.06
CA LYS A 220 -17.34 1.31 -25.55
C LYS A 220 -17.97 0.43 -24.48
N PHE A 221 -18.72 1.02 -23.56
CA PHE A 221 -19.44 0.31 -22.51
C PHE A 221 -20.48 -0.66 -23.09
N LYS A 222 -21.30 -0.17 -24.02
CA LYS A 222 -22.34 -0.95 -24.71
C LYS A 222 -21.75 -2.04 -25.60
N GLU A 223 -20.61 -1.82 -26.24
CA GLU A 223 -19.91 -2.88 -26.99
C GLU A 223 -19.42 -4.01 -26.08
N HIS A 224 -19.01 -3.68 -24.85
CA HIS A 224 -18.60 -4.68 -23.86
C HIS A 224 -19.79 -5.46 -23.29
N TYR A 225 -20.93 -4.80 -23.08
CA TYR A 225 -22.18 -5.36 -22.53
C TYR A 225 -23.31 -5.34 -23.56
N PHE A 226 -23.06 -5.88 -24.76
CA PHE A 226 -23.97 -5.72 -25.92
C PHE A 226 -25.32 -6.43 -25.77
N GLU A 227 -25.43 -7.41 -24.87
CA GLU A 227 -26.69 -8.11 -24.57
C GLU A 227 -27.52 -7.38 -23.51
N ASP A 228 -26.87 -6.57 -22.67
CA ASP A 228 -27.48 -5.95 -21.49
C ASP A 228 -27.83 -4.47 -21.69
N ILE A 229 -27.27 -3.81 -22.72
CA ILE A 229 -27.39 -2.37 -22.92
C ILE A 229 -28.02 -2.03 -24.27
N GLU A 230 -29.19 -1.38 -24.23
CA GLU A 230 -29.91 -0.91 -25.39
C GLU A 230 -29.13 0.22 -26.12
N PRO A 231 -29.25 0.32 -27.47
CA PRO A 231 -28.64 1.41 -28.23
C PRO A 231 -29.00 2.83 -27.74
N GLU A 232 -30.23 3.00 -27.24
CA GLU A 232 -30.80 4.25 -26.74
C GLU A 232 -30.06 4.78 -25.51
N PHE A 233 -29.37 3.91 -24.75
CA PHE A 233 -28.56 4.28 -23.58
C PHE A 233 -27.60 5.43 -23.85
N ILE A 234 -27.01 5.48 -25.06
CA ILE A 234 -26.02 6.50 -25.43
C ILE A 234 -26.65 7.89 -25.43
N ASP A 235 -27.82 8.05 -26.04
CA ASP A 235 -28.53 9.33 -26.10
C ASP A 235 -29.17 9.67 -24.76
N GLU A 236 -29.69 8.67 -24.04
CA GLU A 236 -30.21 8.83 -22.68
C GLU A 236 -29.16 9.40 -21.73
N MET A 237 -27.92 8.90 -21.75
CA MET A 237 -26.84 9.40 -20.91
C MET A 237 -26.44 10.85 -21.24
N VAL A 238 -26.51 11.24 -22.51
CA VAL A 238 -26.28 12.64 -22.93
C VAL A 238 -27.41 13.55 -22.43
N GLN A 239 -28.68 13.13 -22.58
CA GLN A 239 -29.80 13.87 -22.02
C GLN A 239 -29.71 13.95 -20.49
N TYR A 240 -29.30 12.86 -19.86
CA TYR A 240 -29.20 12.77 -18.41
C TYR A 240 -28.17 13.74 -17.83
N LYS A 241 -27.03 13.92 -18.50
CA LYS A 241 -26.08 15.00 -18.20
C LYS A 241 -26.78 16.35 -18.11
N TYR A 242 -27.57 16.72 -19.12
CA TYR A 242 -28.26 18.01 -19.13
C TYR A 242 -29.31 18.11 -18.02
N PHE A 243 -30.03 17.02 -17.72
CA PHE A 243 -30.96 16.96 -16.60
C PHE A 243 -30.26 17.22 -15.25
N ILE A 244 -29.13 16.58 -15.00
CA ILE A 244 -28.32 16.80 -13.79
C ILE A 244 -27.82 18.25 -13.71
N LEU A 245 -27.36 18.83 -14.83
CA LEU A 245 -26.91 20.23 -14.85
C LEU A 245 -28.03 21.23 -14.50
N GLN A 246 -29.31 20.91 -14.78
CA GLN A 246 -30.44 21.74 -14.34
C GLN A 246 -30.70 21.65 -12.83
N LEU A 247 -30.30 20.55 -12.19
CA LEU A 247 -30.44 20.34 -10.74
C LEU A 247 -29.27 20.93 -9.93
N GLU A 248 -28.13 21.20 -10.58
CA GLU A 248 -26.87 21.68 -9.98
C GLU A 248 -26.75 23.22 -9.84
N ASP A 249 -27.84 23.99 -10.00
CA ASP A 249 -27.83 25.47 -10.07
C ASP A 249 -27.37 26.21 -8.78
N ASP A 250 -26.82 25.51 -7.78
CA ASP A 250 -26.32 26.05 -6.51
C ASP A 250 -24.81 25.79 -6.26
N GLY A 251 -24.01 25.64 -7.32
CA GLY A 251 -22.55 25.81 -7.23
C GLY A 251 -21.78 24.61 -6.66
N LYS A 252 -21.51 23.65 -7.55
CA LYS A 252 -20.61 22.47 -7.45
C LYS A 252 -21.09 21.31 -6.57
N LYS A 253 -21.20 20.14 -7.21
CA LYS A 253 -20.32 18.98 -6.97
C LYS A 253 -20.48 17.95 -8.08
N ILE A 254 -19.37 17.27 -8.40
CA ILE A 254 -19.40 15.96 -9.05
C ILE A 254 -20.38 15.11 -8.27
N VAL A 255 -21.48 14.70 -8.89
CA VAL A 255 -22.47 13.81 -8.28
C VAL A 255 -21.89 12.40 -8.37
N PRO A 256 -21.56 11.74 -7.25
CA PRO A 256 -21.18 10.33 -7.26
C PRO A 256 -22.27 9.51 -7.95
N ALA A 257 -21.91 8.47 -8.70
CA ALA A 257 -22.88 7.64 -9.44
C ALA A 257 -24.06 7.16 -8.55
N GLU A 258 -23.81 6.86 -7.27
CA GLU A 258 -24.84 6.48 -6.30
C GLU A 258 -25.85 7.61 -6.01
N GLU A 259 -25.39 8.87 -5.96
CA GLU A 259 -26.26 10.03 -5.79
C GLU A 259 -27.02 10.34 -7.09
N SER A 260 -26.40 10.13 -8.25
CA SER A 260 -27.07 10.26 -9.55
C SER A 260 -28.28 9.33 -9.63
N TYR A 261 -28.12 8.06 -9.27
CA TYR A 261 -29.25 7.11 -9.22
C TYR A 261 -30.42 7.59 -8.34
N LYS A 262 -30.10 8.10 -7.14
CA LYS A 262 -31.11 8.63 -6.21
C LYS A 262 -31.86 9.83 -6.80
N LEU A 263 -31.23 10.62 -7.68
CA LEU A 263 -31.88 11.75 -8.36
C LEU A 263 -32.91 11.29 -9.38
N ILE A 264 -32.66 10.21 -10.14
CA ILE A 264 -33.65 9.66 -11.08
C ILE A 264 -34.91 9.21 -10.31
N ILE A 265 -34.73 8.47 -9.21
CA ILE A 265 -35.85 8.01 -8.38
C ILE A 265 -36.57 9.17 -7.71
N GLY A 266 -35.82 10.09 -7.10
CA GLY A 266 -36.37 11.22 -6.36
C GLY A 266 -37.21 12.17 -7.21
N ASN A 267 -36.87 12.32 -8.49
CA ASN A 267 -37.58 13.19 -9.43
C ASN A 267 -38.62 12.45 -10.30
N GLN A 268 -38.88 11.17 -10.03
CA GLN A 268 -39.81 10.34 -10.82
C GLN A 268 -39.47 10.32 -12.34
N ALA A 269 -38.18 10.36 -12.66
CA ALA A 269 -37.68 10.47 -14.04
C ALA A 269 -37.40 9.11 -14.71
N GLN A 270 -37.85 7.99 -14.11
CA GLN A 270 -37.53 6.63 -14.58
C GLN A 270 -38.07 6.36 -16.00
N SER A 271 -39.21 6.95 -16.37
CA SER A 271 -39.75 6.80 -17.73
C SER A 271 -38.91 7.51 -18.80
N THR A 272 -38.14 8.53 -18.39
CA THR A 272 -37.29 9.32 -19.29
C THR A 272 -35.90 8.72 -19.44
N PHE A 273 -35.41 8.03 -18.40
CA PHE A 273 -34.10 7.39 -18.38
C PHE A 273 -34.21 5.90 -17.99
N PRO A 274 -34.93 5.08 -18.78
CA PRO A 274 -35.16 3.67 -18.46
C PRO A 274 -33.84 2.87 -18.39
N ASN A 275 -32.84 3.22 -19.19
CA ASN A 275 -31.58 2.49 -19.31
C ASN A 275 -30.47 3.08 -18.44
N ALA A 276 -30.68 4.26 -17.84
CA ALA A 276 -29.75 4.83 -16.85
C ALA A 276 -30.04 4.36 -15.40
N ASN A 277 -31.02 3.47 -15.23
CA ASN A 277 -31.41 2.83 -13.96
C ASN A 277 -30.57 1.55 -13.72
N ILE A 278 -29.23 1.69 -13.70
CA ILE A 278 -28.24 0.60 -13.55
C ILE A 278 -27.73 0.50 -12.11
#